data_AF-A0A935S7N4-F1
#
_entry.id   AF-A0A935S7N4-F1
#
_cell.length_a   1.000
_cell.length_b   1.000
_cell.length_c   1.000
_cell.angle_alpha   90.00
_cell.angle_beta   90.00
_cell.angle_gamma   90.00
#
_symmetry.space_group_name_H-M   'P 1'
#
loop_
_entity.id
_entity.type
_entity.pdbx_description
1 polymer ?
#
loop_
_entity_poly.entity_id
_entity_poly.type
_entity_poly.pdbx_seq_one_letter_code
_entity_poly.pdbx_strand_id
1 'polypeptide(L)' 'MKTKTKTVQDIFIQKLKETLPPSIGIAEEIAELLGISIDSAYRRIRGETDISINEIQTITKSMVYPWIIFFPI' A
#
# COMPACT_ATOMS: atom_id res chain seq x y z
N MET A 1 -2.77 -12.00 25.76
CA MET A 1 -2.82 -11.46 24.38
C MET A 1 -1.57 -10.60 24.20
N LYS A 2 -0.57 -11.01 23.41
CA LYS A 2 0.62 -10.18 23.17
C LYS A 2 0.23 -9.06 22.20
N THR A 3 0.18 -7.82 22.67
CA THR A 3 0.02 -6.63 21.81
C THR A 3 1.30 -6.47 20.98
N LYS A 4 1.24 -6.82 19.69
CA LYS A 4 2.34 -6.56 18.75
C LYS A 4 2.49 -5.04 18.64
N THR A 5 3.67 -4.51 18.97
CA THR A 5 4.00 -3.11 18.71
C THR A 5 3.91 -2.87 17.20
N LYS A 6 3.09 -1.90 16.79
CA LYS A 6 2.97 -1.54 15.37
C LYS A 6 4.30 -0.97 14.88
N THR A 7 4.80 -1.53 13.79
CA THR A 7 5.97 -0.99 13.08
C THR A 7 5.57 0.23 12.25
N VAL A 8 6.55 1.00 11.77
CA VAL A 8 6.29 2.10 10.83
C VAL A 8 5.62 1.58 9.55
N GLN A 9 6.02 0.40 9.06
CA GLN A 9 5.39 -0.25 7.91
C GLN A 9 3.93 -0.62 8.18
N ASP A 10 3.60 -1.12 9.38
CA ASP A 10 2.20 -1.39 9.75
C ASP A 10 1.35 -0.11 9.72
N ILE A 11 1.90 1.01 10.20
CA ILE A 11 1.24 2.33 10.17
C ILE A 11 1.06 2.81 8.73
N PHE A 12 2.09 2.68 7.89
CA PHE A 12 2.03 3.05 6.48
C PHE A 12 0.96 2.26 5.73
N ILE A 13 0.95 0.92 5.87
CA ILE A 13 -0.08 0.07 5.27
C ILE A 13 -1.48 0.44 5.76
N GLN A 14 -1.64 0.75 7.05
CA GLN A 14 -2.93 1.20 7.57
C GLN A 14 -3.37 2.50 6.88
N LYS A 15 -2.47 3.47 6.70
CA LYS A 15 -2.79 4.73 6.00
C LYS A 15 -3.18 4.51 4.55
N LEU A 16 -2.52 3.59 3.83
CA LEU A 16 -2.92 3.23 2.46
C LEU A 16 -4.31 2.59 2.40
N LYS A 17 -4.66 1.74 3.36
CA LYS A 17 -6.00 1.14 3.44
C LYS A 17 -7.09 2.20 3.66
N GLU A 18 -6.79 3.23 4.45
CA GLU A 18 -7.71 4.34 4.71
C GLU A 18 -7.96 5.21 3.46
N THR A 19 -7.04 5.20 2.48
CA THR A 19 -7.20 5.95 1.22
C THR A 19 -7.91 5.18 0.11
N LEU A 20 -8.02 3.85 0.23
CA LEU A 20 -8.61 2.99 -0.80
C LEU A 20 -10.13 2.86 -0.65
N PRO A 21 -10.88 2.81 -1.77
CA PRO A 21 -12.26 2.34 -1.76
C PRO A 21 -12.36 0.94 -1.15
N PRO A 22 -13.43 0.61 -0.38
CA PRO A 22 -13.59 -0.70 0.25
C PRO A 22 -13.63 -1.89 -0.73
N SER A 23 -13.92 -1.63 -2.01
CA SER A 23 -13.97 -2.63 -3.07
C SER A 23 -12.59 -3.00 -3.63
N ILE A 24 -11.55 -2.24 -3.31
CA ILE A 24 -10.19 -2.46 -3.83
C ILE A 24 -9.35 -3.17 -2.77
N GLY A 25 -8.82 -4.33 -3.14
CA GLY A 25 -7.86 -5.05 -2.33
C GLY A 25 -6.48 -4.40 -2.41
N ILE A 26 -5.91 -4.04 -1.26
CA ILE A 26 -4.60 -3.39 -1.19
C ILE A 26 -3.45 -4.26 -1.72
N ALA A 27 -3.58 -5.59 -1.66
CA ALA A 27 -2.54 -6.50 -2.14
C ALA A 27 -2.49 -6.50 -3.67
N GLU A 28 -3.65 -6.51 -4.29
CA GLU A 28 -3.88 -6.38 -5.73
C GLU A 28 -3.32 -5.05 -6.24
N GLU A 29 -3.67 -3.95 -5.59
CA GLU A 29 -3.17 -2.62 -5.92
C GLU A 29 -1.64 -2.54 -5.83
N ILE A 30 -1.04 -2.98 -4.71
CA ILE A 30 0.42 -2.96 -4.53
C ILE A 30 1.12 -3.86 -5.56
N ALA A 31 0.55 -5.02 -5.87
CA ALA A 31 1.10 -5.93 -6.85
C ALA A 31 1.12 -5.31 -8.25
N GLU A 32 0.02 -4.66 -8.64
CA GLU A 32 -0.09 -3.95 -9.92
C GLU A 32 0.90 -2.78 -9.99
N LEU A 33 0.91 -1.90 -8.99
CA LEU A 33 1.77 -0.70 -8.97
C LEU A 33 3.26 -1.01 -8.99
N LEU A 34 3.68 -2.09 -8.32
CA LEU A 34 5.08 -2.48 -8.24
C LEU A 34 5.49 -3.50 -9.29
N GLY A 35 4.55 -4.05 -10.07
CA GLY A 35 4.82 -5.12 -11.03
C GLY A 35 5.33 -6.41 -10.37
N ILE A 36 4.81 -6.75 -9.19
CA ILE A 36 5.20 -7.93 -8.41
C ILE A 36 4.03 -8.92 -8.28
N SER A 37 4.32 -10.13 -7.78
CA SER A 37 3.24 -11.08 -7.48
C SER A 37 2.40 -10.64 -6.27
N ILE A 38 1.14 -11.06 -6.23
CA ILE A 38 0.22 -10.87 -5.09
C ILE A 38 0.82 -11.41 -3.79
N ASP A 39 1.50 -12.56 -3.83
CA ASP A 39 2.20 -13.12 -2.68
C ASP A 39 3.29 -12.16 -2.16
N SER A 40 4.10 -11.61 -3.07
CA SER A 40 5.14 -10.63 -2.71
C SER A 40 4.56 -9.34 -2.12
N ALA A 41 3.35 -8.94 -2.55
CA ALA A 41 2.62 -7.83 -1.94
C ALA A 41 2.14 -8.19 -0.53
N TYR A 42 1.61 -9.39 -0.30
CA TYR A 42 1.21 -9.84 1.04
C TYR A 42 2.38 -9.91 2.02
N ARG A 43 3.55 -10.37 1.58
CA ARG A 43 4.77 -10.38 2.41
C ARG A 43 5.13 -8.98 2.90
N ARG A 44 4.99 -7.96 2.04
CA ARG A 44 5.14 -6.54 2.43
C ARG A 44 4.04 -6.08 3.39
N ILE A 45 2.78 -6.40 3.11
CA ILE A 45 1.64 -6.02 3.96
C ILE A 45 1.76 -6.60 5.38
N ARG A 46 2.34 -7.80 5.53
CA ARG A 46 2.53 -8.48 6.82
C ARG A 46 3.84 -8.14 7.54
N GLY A 47 4.75 -7.44 6.87
CA GLY A 47 6.09 -7.13 7.39
C GLY A 47 7.07 -8.31 7.34
N GLU A 48 6.84 -9.29 6.46
CA GLU A 48 7.78 -10.38 6.16
C GLU A 48 8.87 -9.94 5.16
N THR A 49 8.65 -8.80 4.50
CA THR A 49 9.61 -8.11 3.62
C THR A 49 9.43 -6.62 3.80
N ASP A 50 10.53 -5.89 3.93
CA ASP A 50 10.49 -4.44 4.04
C ASP A 50 10.05 -3.81 2.73
N ILE A 51 9.26 -2.73 2.82
CA ILE A 51 8.97 -1.87 1.67
C ILE A 51 10.11 -0.87 1.55
N SER A 52 10.82 -0.91 0.43
CA SER A 52 11.90 0.04 0.15
C SER A 52 11.37 1.44 -0.12
N ILE A 53 12.23 2.45 0.03
CA ILE A 53 11.86 3.86 -0.22
C ILE A 53 11.39 4.07 -1.67
N ASN A 54 11.98 3.37 -2.64
CA ASN A 54 11.56 3.44 -4.05
C ASN A 54 10.14 2.90 -4.25
N GLU A 55 9.79 1.83 -3.55
CA GLU A 55 8.43 1.27 -3.57
C GLU A 55 7.45 2.22 -2.88
N ILE A 56 7.82 2.83 -1.74
CA ILE A 56 7.00 3.86 -1.08
C ILE A 56 6.72 5.03 -2.03
N GLN A 57 7.73 5.53 -2.73
CA GLN A 57 7.56 6.60 -3.71
C GLN A 57 6.59 6.19 -4.83
N THR A 58 6.71 4.97 -5.34
CA THR A 58 5.86 4.45 -6.43
C THR A 58 4.40 4.32 -5.96
N ILE A 59 4.20 3.69 -4.80
CA ILE A 59 2.89 3.50 -4.17
C ILE A 59 2.22 4.86 -3.90
N THR A 60 2.95 5.79 -3.27
CA THR A 60 2.38 7.10 -2.92
C THR A 60 2.10 7.96 -4.15
N LYS A 61 2.94 7.92 -5.18
CA LYS A 61 2.69 8.64 -6.44
C LYS A 61 1.41 8.18 -7.15
N SER A 62 1.01 6.93 -7.00
CA SER A 62 -0.22 6.44 -7.62
C SER A 62 -1.44 6.57 -6.71
N MET A 63 -1.29 6.22 -5.42
CA MET A 63 -2.41 6.13 -4.48
C MET A 63 -2.76 7.48 -3.82
N VAL A 64 -1.81 8.41 -3.70
CA VAL A 64 -2.01 9.71 -3.03
C VAL A 64 -2.37 10.83 -4.01
N TYR A 65 -2.18 10.62 -5.32
CA TYR A 65 -2.70 11.53 -6.34
C TYR A 65 -4.06 10.99 -6.77
N PRO A 66 -5.16 11.44 -6.15
CA PRO A 66 -6.47 10.92 -6.48
C PRO A 66 -6.73 11.20 -7.96
N TRP A 67 -7.41 10.28 -8.63
CA TRP A 67 -7.98 10.45 -9.97
C TRP A 67 -8.75 11.78 -10.16
N ILE A 68 -9.10 12.45 -9.05
CA ILE A 68 -9.69 13.78 -8.96
C ILE A 68 -8.81 14.88 -9.58
N ILE A 69 -7.48 14.75 -9.64
CA ILE A 69 -6.61 15.79 -10.23
C ILE A 69 -6.57 15.70 -11.77
N PHE A 70 -6.90 14.54 -12.36
CA PHE A 70 -6.81 14.30 -13.81
C PHE A 70 -8.14 14.40 -14.58
N PHE A 71 -9.28 14.56 -13.89
CA PHE A 71 -10.55 14.91 -14.52
C PHE A 71 -11.07 16.23 -13.93
N PRO A 72 -10.70 17.39 -14.50
CA PRO A 72 -11.41 18.62 -14.21
C PRO A 72 -12.83 18.46 -14.75
N ILE A 73 -13.81 18.47 -13.83
CA ILE A 73 -15.19 18.82 -14.18
C ILE A 73 -15.22 20.33 -14.47
#